data_AF-A0A7C3SZF0-F1
#
_entry.id   AF-A0A7C3SZF0-F1
#
_cell.length_a   1.000
_cell.length_b   1.000
_cell.length_c   1.000
_cell.angle_alpha   90.00
_cell.angle_beta   90.00
_cell.angle_gamma   90.00
#
_symmetry.space_group_name_H-M   'P 1'
#
loop_
_entity.id
_entity.type
_entity.pdbx_description
1 polymer ?
#
loop_
_entity_poly.entity_id
_entity_poly.type
_entity_poly.pdbx_seq_one_letter_code
_entity_poly.pdbx_strand_id
1 'polypeptide(L)'
;PLVVENRLFGPHVTVTGLLGGRDVVRALREQPLAAGEWLLAPTTFLPPDLGVTLDDVSLDDLRAAAQGRLVVADGLPTAFAKVRAMSRT
;
A
#
# COMPACT_ATOMS: atom_id res chain seq x y z
N PRO A 1 7.71 -8.44 6.01
CA PRO A 1 6.92 -8.04 4.80
C PRO A 1 5.44 -8.31 5.08
N LEU A 2 4.54 -7.42 4.68
CA LEU A 2 3.09 -7.64 4.82
C LEU A 2 2.65 -8.68 3.77
N VAL A 3 2.01 -9.76 4.21
CA VAL A 3 1.44 -10.78 3.30
C VAL A 3 -0.02 -10.45 3.08
N VAL A 4 -0.42 -10.34 1.80
CA VAL A 4 -1.79 -10.00 1.40
C VAL A 4 -2.26 -11.03 0.40
N GLU A 5 -3.39 -11.68 0.70
CA GLU A 5 -4.07 -12.58 -0.23
C GLU A 5 -4.88 -11.76 -1.23
N ASN A 6 -4.73 -12.04 -2.53
CA ASN A 6 -5.56 -11.41 -3.55
C ASN A 6 -6.94 -12.07 -3.57
N ARG A 7 -7.95 -11.40 -3.01
CA ARG A 7 -9.34 -11.89 -3.00
C ARG A 7 -10.18 -11.27 -4.10
N LEU A 8 -9.77 -10.10 -4.59
CA LEU A 8 -10.44 -9.42 -5.71
C LEU A 8 -10.39 -10.25 -7.00
N PHE A 9 -9.24 -10.80 -7.36
CA PHE A 9 -9.05 -11.63 -8.55
C PHE A 9 -8.75 -13.10 -8.24
N GLY A 10 -8.59 -13.45 -6.96
CA GLY A 10 -8.37 -14.81 -6.48
C GLY A 10 -6.89 -15.13 -6.18
N PRO A 11 -6.65 -16.17 -5.34
CA PRO A 11 -5.35 -16.39 -4.70
C PRO A 11 -4.22 -16.82 -5.65
N HIS A 12 -4.56 -17.21 -6.88
CA HIS A 12 -3.58 -17.57 -7.92
C HIS A 12 -3.05 -16.35 -8.69
N VAL A 13 -3.62 -15.16 -8.49
CA VAL A 13 -3.18 -13.90 -9.12
C VAL A 13 -2.19 -13.20 -8.21
N THR A 14 -0.91 -13.20 -8.60
CA THR A 14 0.22 -12.77 -7.75
C THR A 14 0.86 -11.44 -8.14
N VAL A 15 0.30 -10.72 -9.12
CA VAL A 15 0.83 -9.43 -9.56
C VAL A 15 0.28 -8.28 -8.70
N THR A 16 1.16 -7.44 -8.18
CA THR A 16 0.78 -6.34 -7.26
C THR A 16 -0.19 -5.33 -7.90
N GLY A 17 -0.08 -5.10 -9.21
CA GLY A 17 -0.99 -4.18 -9.92
C GLY A 17 -2.44 -4.68 -10.02
N LEU A 18 -2.69 -5.95 -9.67
CA LEU A 18 -4.04 -6.52 -9.57
C LEU A 18 -4.42 -6.83 -8.12
N LEU A 19 -3.70 -6.29 -7.13
CA LEU A 19 -4.06 -6.45 -5.72
C LEU A 19 -5.14 -5.43 -5.34
N GLY A 20 -6.20 -5.88 -4.67
CA GLY A 20 -7.26 -4.99 -4.17
C GLY A 20 -6.80 -4.16 -2.96
N GLY A 21 -7.22 -2.90 -2.91
CA GLY A 21 -7.02 -2.03 -1.76
C GLY A 21 -7.73 -2.54 -0.51
N ARG A 22 -8.91 -3.15 -0.66
CA ARG A 22 -9.65 -3.75 0.47
C ARG A 22 -8.90 -4.93 1.09
N ASP A 23 -8.15 -5.67 0.26
CA ASP A 23 -7.32 -6.78 0.74
C ASP A 23 -6.13 -6.26 1.56
N VAL A 24 -5.50 -5.17 1.12
CA VAL A 24 -4.43 -4.51 1.89
C VAL A 24 -4.96 -3.94 3.20
N VAL A 25 -6.11 -3.27 3.19
CA VAL A 25 -6.74 -2.74 4.42
C VAL A 25 -7.07 -3.87 5.40
N ARG A 26 -7.59 -5.00 4.91
CA ARG A 26 -7.84 -6.19 5.74
C ARG A 26 -6.55 -6.72 6.35
N ALA A 27 -5.51 -6.91 5.53
CA ALA A 27 -4.23 -7.42 6.01
C ALA A 27 -3.59 -6.50 7.07
N LEU A 28 -3.69 -5.18 6.91
CA LEU A 28 -3.22 -4.20 7.90
C LEU A 28 -4.03 -4.21 9.21
N ARG A 29 -5.32 -4.58 9.17
CA ARG A 29 -6.13 -4.75 10.39
C ARG A 29 -5.74 -6.01 11.15
N GLU A 30 -5.44 -7.09 10.43
CA GLU A 30 -5.00 -8.37 11.00
C GLU A 30 -3.56 -8.32 11.49
N GLN A 31 -2.70 -7.58 10.78
CA GLN A 31 -1.28 -7.38 11.06
C GLN A 31 -0.93 -5.88 10.98
N PRO A 32 -1.23 -5.11 12.04
CA PRO A 32 -0.89 -3.69 12.09
C PRO A 32 0.61 -3.45 12.03
N LEU A 33 1.02 -2.33 11.43
CA LEU A 33 2.42 -1.92 11.39
C LEU A 33 2.97 -1.66 12.79
N ALA A 34 4.10 -2.28 13.15
CA ALA A 34 4.78 -2.00 14.40
C ALA A 34 5.34 -0.57 14.42
N ALA A 35 5.72 -0.05 15.59
CA ALA A 35 6.30 1.28 15.70
C ALA A 35 7.54 1.44 14.80
N GLY A 36 7.57 2.51 14.00
CA GLY A 36 8.68 2.80 13.08
C GLY A 36 8.65 2.04 11.74
N GLU A 37 7.76 1.07 11.56
CA GLU A 37 7.59 0.40 10.27
C GLU A 37 6.83 1.29 9.26
N TRP A 38 7.15 1.07 7.98
CA TRP A 38 6.52 1.75 6.85
C TRP A 38 6.03 0.72 5.84
N LEU A 39 4.83 0.94 5.30
CA LEU A 39 4.35 0.22 4.14
C LEU A 39 4.81 0.94 2.87
N LEU A 40 5.54 0.22 2.02
CA LEU A 40 5.96 0.71 0.71
C LEU A 40 5.18 -0.04 -0.37
N ALA A 41 4.57 0.70 -1.29
CA ALA A 41 3.84 0.13 -2.42
C ALA A 41 4.34 0.71 -3.76
N PRO A 42 4.37 -0.10 -4.83
CA PRO A 42 4.66 0.42 -6.15
C PRO A 42 3.50 1.30 -6.66
N THR A 43 3.79 2.24 -7.55
CA THR A 43 2.76 3.05 -8.25
C THR A 43 1.77 2.21 -9.05
N THR A 44 2.14 1.00 -9.46
CA THR A 44 1.21 0.07 -10.14
C THR A 44 0.06 -0.41 -9.26
N PHE A 45 0.21 -0.37 -7.94
CA PHE A 45 -0.87 -0.72 -7.00
C PHE A 45 -1.96 0.37 -6.93
N LEU A 46 -1.56 1.63 -7.09
CA LEU A 46 -2.45 2.78 -7.11
C LEU A 46 -2.11 3.61 -8.35
N PRO A 47 -2.58 3.19 -9.54
CA PRO A 47 -2.20 3.82 -10.79
C PRO A 47 -2.49 5.32 -10.77
N PRO A 48 -1.54 6.19 -11.14
CA PRO A 48 -1.73 7.65 -11.09
C PRO A 48 -2.96 8.14 -11.87
N ASP A 49 -3.27 7.48 -12.99
CA ASP A 49 -4.40 7.84 -13.85
C ASP A 49 -5.76 7.46 -13.25
N LEU A 50 -5.80 6.48 -12.33
CA LEU A 50 -7.01 6.09 -11.62
C LEU A 50 -7.18 6.88 -10.31
N GLY A 51 -6.08 7.19 -9.61
CA GLY A 51 -6.12 7.86 -8.30
C GLY A 51 -6.67 7.00 -7.15
N VAL A 52 -7.12 5.78 -7.46
CA VAL A 52 -7.66 4.76 -6.53
C VAL A 52 -7.12 3.38 -6.91
N THR A 53 -7.28 2.40 -6.02
CA THR A 53 -7.06 0.99 -6.35
C THR A 53 -8.17 0.46 -7.28
N LEU A 54 -7.99 -0.74 -7.84
CA LEU A 54 -8.96 -1.37 -8.75
C LEU A 54 -10.35 -1.66 -8.13
N ASP A 55 -10.47 -1.59 -6.81
CA ASP A 55 -11.69 -1.78 -6.02
C ASP A 55 -12.12 -0.50 -5.27
N ASP A 56 -11.79 0.66 -5.85
CA ASP A 56 -12.22 2.00 -5.44
C ASP A 56 -11.76 2.42 -4.03
N VAL A 57 -10.60 1.93 -3.56
CA VAL A 57 -9.99 2.39 -2.31
C VAL A 57 -9.05 3.55 -2.59
N SER A 58 -9.26 4.67 -1.90
CA SER A 58 -8.43 5.86 -2.08
C SER A 58 -7.07 5.73 -1.40
N LEU A 59 -6.11 6.57 -1.82
CA LEU A 59 -4.82 6.68 -1.15
C LEU A 59 -4.97 7.09 0.33
N ASP A 60 -5.98 7.91 0.64
CA ASP A 60 -6.21 8.39 2.00
C ASP A 60 -6.78 7.28 2.89
N ASP A 61 -7.66 6.42 2.37
CA ASP A 61 -8.14 5.22 3.09
C ASP A 61 -6.98 4.27 3.41
N LEU A 62 -6.09 4.05 2.44
CA LEU A 62 -4.92 3.20 2.61
C LEU A 62 -3.94 3.80 3.63
N ARG A 63 -3.72 5.12 3.58
CA ARG A 63 -2.90 5.82 4.58
C ARG A 63 -3.52 5.73 5.95
N ALA A 64 -4.83 5.91 6.09
CA ALA A 64 -5.52 5.77 7.36
C ALA A 64 -5.33 4.36 7.94
N ALA A 65 -5.50 3.31 7.11
CA ALA A 65 -5.24 1.92 7.50
C ALA A 65 -3.77 1.66 7.89
N ALA A 66 -2.83 2.31 7.20
CA ALA A 66 -1.39 2.24 7.49
C ALA A 66 -0.92 3.25 8.56
N GLN A 67 -1.84 3.88 9.29
CA GLN A 67 -1.53 4.85 10.35
C GLN A 67 -0.64 6.01 9.85
N GLY A 68 -0.93 6.50 8.65
CA GLY A 68 -0.18 7.56 7.95
C GLY A 68 1.15 7.10 7.33
N ARG A 69 1.58 5.85 7.55
CA ARG A 69 2.92 5.35 7.20
C ARG A 69 2.93 4.52 5.92
N LEU A 70 2.25 5.02 4.89
CA LEU A 70 2.25 4.46 3.53
C LEU A 70 2.97 5.39 2.55
N VAL A 71 3.90 4.83 1.80
CA VAL A 71 4.56 5.49 0.67
C VAL A 71 4.33 4.72 -0.62
N VAL A 72 3.82 5.42 -1.63
CA VAL A 72 3.70 4.91 -3.00
C VAL A 72 4.81 5.53 -3.87
N ALA A 73 5.57 4.70 -4.58
CA ALA A 73 6.70 5.16 -5.40
C ALA A 73 7.06 4.17 -6.52
N ASP A 74 7.71 4.67 -7.58
CA ASP A 74 8.14 3.83 -8.73
C ASP A 74 9.37 2.95 -8.44
N GLY A 75 9.97 3.08 -7.26
CA GLY A 75 11.12 2.27 -6.87
C GLY A 75 11.61 2.57 -5.46
N LEU A 76 12.56 1.74 -4.98
CA LEU A 76 13.12 1.85 -3.64
C LEU A 76 13.83 3.19 -3.37
N PRO A 77 14.65 3.76 -4.28
CA PRO A 77 15.34 5.02 -4.00
C PRO A 77 14.37 6.18 -3.72
N THR A 78 13.30 6.30 -4.51
CA THR A 78 12.28 7.34 -4.34
C THR A 78 11.40 7.05 -3.13
N ALA A 79 11.07 5.79 -2.85
CA ALA A 79 10.37 5.38 -1.64
C ALA A 79 11.14 5.81 -0.37
N PHE A 80 12.43 5.48 -0.28
CA PHE A 80 13.25 5.84 0.87
C PHE A 80 13.47 7.35 0.98
N ALA A 81 13.57 8.07 -0.13
CA ALA A 81 13.61 9.53 -0.10
C ALA A 81 12.35 10.12 0.55
N LYS A 82 11.17 9.62 0.18
CA LYS A 82 9.89 10.05 0.76
C LYS A 82 9.79 9.69 2.25
N VAL A 83 10.14 8.45 2.64
CA VAL A 83 10.17 8.05 4.06
C VAL A 83 11.06 8.97 4.89
N ARG A 84 12.28 9.26 4.43
CA ARG A 84 13.20 10.17 5.15
C ARG A 84 12.64 11.59 5.27
N ALA A 85 11.89 12.07 4.29
CA ALA A 85 11.27 13.39 4.34
C ALA A 85 10.13 13.41 5.36
N MET A 86 9.29 12.37 5.40
CA MET A 86 8.16 12.26 6.32
C MET A 86 8.58 12.02 7.77
N SER A 87 9.61 11.21 8.02
CA SER A 87 10.09 10.94 9.39
C SER A 87 10.85 12.10 10.05
N ARG A 88 11.07 13.20 9.33
CA ARG A 88 11.71 14.44 9.86
C ARG A 88 10.69 15.52 10.24
N THR A 89 9.41 15.26 10.00
CA THR A 89 8.28 16.12 10.39
C THR A 89 7.67 15.58 11.67
#